data_AF-A0A1Q3T438-F1
#
_entry.id   AF-A0A1Q3T438-F1
#
_cell.length_a   1.000
_cell.length_b   1.000
_cell.length_c   1.000
_cell.angle_alpha   90.00
_cell.angle_beta   90.00
_cell.angle_gamma   90.00
#
_symmetry.space_group_name_H-M   'P 1'
#
loop_
_entity.id
_entity.type
_entity.pdbx_description
1 polymer ?
#
loop_
_entity_poly.entity_id
_entity_poly.type
_entity_poly.pdbx_seq_one_letter_code
_entity_poly.pdbx_strand_id
1 'polypeptide(L)'
;MAVTNWLVSAKNLTELKVQYHNLARQHHPDLGGDTEIMQQINAEYSLRVKLFKAGFNVAATPTPAEPTTRTRKTSPRKTTHSENATEWEKLGINRDAFEAYQAVCQMREAERYPFGIVVKIVKGQVQVGGKATYFYRDRLKTLGFLWNSSARYWFFVKKPAKTKAV
;
A
#
# COMPACT_ATOMS: atom_id res chain seq x y z
N MET A 1 2.01 -4.79 -34.89
CA MET A 1 2.37 -5.44 -33.62
C MET A 1 1.20 -5.25 -32.67
N ALA A 2 0.60 -6.34 -32.18
CA ALA A 2 -0.54 -6.24 -31.27
C ALA A 2 -0.06 -5.62 -29.96
N VAL A 3 -0.71 -4.54 -29.50
CA VAL A 3 -0.48 -3.99 -28.16
C VAL A 3 -1.12 -4.99 -27.18
N THR A 4 -0.34 -5.95 -26.71
CA THR A 4 -0.80 -6.93 -25.72
C THR A 4 -1.06 -6.20 -24.42
N ASN A 5 -2.29 -6.33 -23.95
CA ASN A 5 -2.87 -5.50 -22.92
C ASN A 5 -2.98 -6.37 -21.66
N TRP A 6 -1.87 -6.50 -20.94
CA TRP A 6 -1.64 -7.58 -19.98
C TRP A 6 -2.45 -7.46 -18.69
N LEU A 7 -2.84 -6.24 -18.30
CA LEU A 7 -3.58 -6.01 -17.04
C LEU A 7 -4.98 -5.43 -17.25
N VAL A 8 -5.59 -5.66 -18.43
CA VAL A 8 -6.95 -5.16 -18.77
C VAL A 8 -8.03 -5.75 -17.88
N SER A 9 -7.85 -6.98 -17.40
CA SER A 9 -8.89 -7.65 -16.61
C SER A 9 -8.95 -7.17 -15.15
N ALA A 10 -7.98 -6.39 -14.69
CA ALA A 10 -7.99 -5.84 -13.35
C ALA A 10 -9.02 -4.70 -13.20
N LYS A 11 -10.01 -4.90 -12.33
CA LYS A 11 -11.11 -3.93 -12.10
C LYS A 11 -10.83 -2.95 -10.97
N ASN A 12 -9.78 -3.20 -10.18
CA ASN A 12 -9.42 -2.38 -9.03
C ASN A 12 -7.91 -2.49 -8.74
N LEU A 13 -7.40 -1.57 -7.92
CA LEU A 13 -5.97 -1.42 -7.60
C LEU A 13 -5.38 -2.68 -6.95
N THR A 14 -6.19 -3.43 -6.21
CA THR A 14 -5.80 -4.69 -5.59
C THR A 14 -5.59 -5.79 -6.63
N GLU A 15 -6.55 -5.99 -7.53
CA GLU A 15 -6.47 -6.97 -8.60
C GLU A 15 -5.35 -6.65 -9.60
N LEU A 16 -5.14 -5.36 -9.89
CA LEU A 16 -4.04 -4.86 -10.72
C LEU A 16 -2.67 -5.26 -10.14
N LYS A 17 -2.50 -5.12 -8.82
CA LYS A 17 -1.26 -5.52 -8.12
C LYS A 17 -1.02 -7.03 -8.18
N VAL A 18 -2.07 -7.83 -8.02
CA VAL A 18 -1.96 -9.29 -8.05
C VAL A 18 -1.61 -9.78 -9.45
N GLN A 19 -2.27 -9.25 -10.49
CA GLN A 19 -1.98 -9.61 -11.88
C GLN A 19 -0.57 -9.20 -12.30
N TYR A 20 -0.17 -7.97 -11.98
CA TYR A 20 1.18 -7.49 -12.21
C TYR A 20 2.22 -8.41 -11.57
N HIS A 21 1.99 -8.82 -10.32
CA HIS A 21 2.92 -9.69 -9.63
C HIS A 21 3.00 -11.10 -10.24
N ASN A 22 1.89 -11.67 -10.70
CA ASN A 22 1.87 -12.96 -11.37
C ASN A 22 2.55 -12.91 -12.75
N LEU A 23 2.38 -11.83 -13.50
CA LEU A 23 2.99 -11.63 -14.81
C LEU A 23 4.48 -11.34 -14.70
N ALA A 24 4.87 -10.47 -13.75
CA ALA A 24 6.28 -10.19 -13.45
C ALA A 24 7.02 -11.47 -13.07
N ARG A 25 6.38 -12.40 -12.35
CA ARG A 25 6.99 -13.70 -12.01
C ARG A 25 7.18 -14.61 -13.22
N GLN A 26 6.26 -14.57 -14.18
CA GLN A 26 6.32 -15.40 -15.40
C GLN A 26 7.34 -14.88 -16.41
N HIS A 27 7.50 -13.56 -16.49
CA HIS A 27 8.36 -12.90 -17.49
C HIS A 27 9.62 -12.25 -16.89
N HIS A 28 9.99 -12.59 -15.65
CA HIS A 28 11.19 -12.02 -15.02
C HIS A 28 12.45 -12.49 -15.76
N PRO A 29 13.39 -11.58 -16.10
CA PRO A 29 14.62 -11.94 -16.79
C PRO A 29 15.49 -12.94 -16.01
N ASP A 30 15.62 -12.81 -14.68
CA ASP A 30 16.35 -13.81 -13.86
C ASP A 30 15.69 -15.20 -13.82
N LEU A 31 14.43 -15.35 -14.26
CA LEU A 31 13.73 -16.64 -14.33
C LEU A 31 13.63 -17.16 -15.78
N GLY A 32 14.37 -16.56 -16.71
CA GLY A 32 14.37 -16.93 -18.14
C GLY A 32 13.27 -16.24 -18.96
N GLY A 33 12.71 -15.14 -18.48
CA GLY A 33 11.73 -14.33 -19.22
C GLY A 33 12.34 -13.19 -20.03
N ASP A 34 11.52 -12.58 -20.90
CA ASP A 34 11.95 -11.49 -21.78
C ASP A 34 11.93 -10.12 -21.08
N THR A 35 13.07 -9.44 -21.13
CA THR A 35 13.25 -8.08 -20.60
C THR A 35 12.30 -7.07 -21.27
N GLU A 36 12.03 -7.26 -22.57
CA GLU A 36 11.16 -6.39 -23.35
C GLU A 36 9.69 -6.50 -22.90
N ILE A 37 9.23 -7.73 -22.63
CA ILE A 37 7.89 -8.00 -22.09
C ILE A 37 7.76 -7.43 -20.67
N MET A 38 8.80 -7.57 -19.83
CA MET A 38 8.81 -7.00 -18.47
C MET A 38 8.73 -5.47 -18.47
N GLN A 39 9.42 -4.79 -19.38
CA GLN A 39 9.33 -3.34 -19.54
C GLN A 39 7.92 -2.90 -19.95
N GLN A 40 7.29 -3.65 -20.85
CA GLN A 40 5.93 -3.37 -21.30
C GLN A 40 4.91 -3.53 -20.16
N ILE A 41 5.04 -4.59 -19.35
CA ILE A 41 4.21 -4.82 -18.15
C ILE A 41 4.40 -3.69 -17.12
N ASN A 42 5.64 -3.22 -16.88
CA ASN A 42 5.94 -2.13 -15.95
C ASN A 42 5.35 -0.78 -16.41
N ALA A 43 5.44 -0.49 -17.71
CA ALA A 43 4.88 0.71 -18.30
C ALA A 43 3.34 0.73 -18.18
N GLU A 44 2.70 -0.40 -18.50
CA GLU A 44 1.25 -0.55 -18.43
C GLU A 44 0.74 -0.47 -16.98
N TYR A 45 1.44 -1.10 -16.04
CA TYR A 45 1.13 -1.02 -14.61
C TYR A 45 1.19 0.42 -14.09
N SER A 46 2.25 1.15 -14.45
CA SER A 46 2.44 2.55 -14.05
C SER A 46 1.31 3.46 -14.55
N LEU A 47 0.85 3.25 -15.79
CA LEU A 47 -0.28 3.99 -16.36
C LEU A 47 -1.61 3.63 -15.68
N ARG A 48 -1.91 2.36 -15.47
CA ARG A 48 -3.15 1.96 -14.80
C ARG A 48 -3.22 2.42 -13.36
N VAL A 49 -2.11 2.38 -12.62
CA VAL A 49 -2.07 2.92 -11.25
C VAL A 49 -2.37 4.42 -11.25
N LYS A 50 -1.85 5.19 -12.23
CA LYS A 50 -2.19 6.62 -12.38
C LYS A 50 -3.68 6.82 -12.68
N LEU A 51 -4.26 6.01 -13.58
CA LEU A 51 -5.69 6.09 -13.91
C LEU A 51 -6.60 5.77 -12.72
N PHE A 52 -6.32 4.68 -12.00
CA PHE A 52 -7.08 4.32 -10.80
C PHE A 52 -6.94 5.37 -9.69
N LYS A 53 -5.76 5.99 -9.54
CA LYS A 53 -5.55 7.09 -8.58
C LYS A 53 -6.23 8.39 -9.00
N ALA A 54 -6.38 8.63 -10.30
CA ALA A 54 -7.11 9.78 -10.86
C ALA A 54 -8.64 9.59 -10.84
N GLY A 55 -9.14 8.47 -10.29
CA GLY A 55 -10.58 8.19 -10.18
C GLY A 55 -11.24 7.72 -11.48
N PHE A 56 -10.45 7.44 -12.53
CA PHE A 56 -10.98 6.98 -13.82
C PHE A 56 -11.11 5.46 -13.84
N ASN A 57 -12.36 4.96 -13.75
CA ASN A 57 -12.69 3.62 -14.22
C ASN A 57 -12.92 3.72 -15.72
N VAL A 58 -11.92 3.33 -16.52
CA VAL A 58 -12.00 3.40 -17.99
C VAL A 58 -12.87 2.24 -18.50
N ALA A 59 -14.18 2.35 -18.29
CA ALA A 59 -15.13 1.75 -19.21
C ALA A 59 -15.18 2.66 -20.43
N ALA A 60 -14.78 2.11 -21.58
CA ALA A 60 -14.78 2.81 -22.85
C ALA A 60 -16.14 3.46 -23.15
N THR A 61 -16.17 4.78 -23.26
CA THR A 61 -16.72 5.54 -24.40
C THR A 61 -16.63 7.05 -24.12
N PRO A 62 -16.26 7.88 -25.11
CA PRO A 62 -16.25 9.33 -24.96
C PRO A 62 -17.66 9.88 -25.18
N THR A 63 -18.25 10.51 -24.17
CA THR A 63 -19.42 11.39 -24.36
C THR A 63 -19.08 12.75 -23.76
N PRO A 64 -19.12 13.84 -24.55
CA PRO A 64 -18.75 15.17 -24.09
C PRO A 64 -19.70 15.66 -23.00
N ALA A 65 -19.09 16.30 -22.01
CA ALA A 65 -19.73 16.99 -20.90
C ALA A 65 -20.76 18.02 -21.36
N GLU A 66 -21.84 18.17 -20.58
CA GLU A 66 -22.41 19.48 -20.28
C GLU A 66 -23.01 19.55 -18.87
N PRO A 67 -23.11 20.77 -18.30
CA PRO A 67 -23.06 21.03 -16.86
C PRO A 67 -24.43 21.39 -16.27
N THR A 68 -24.67 21.06 -15.00
CA THR A 68 -25.73 21.68 -14.19
C THR A 68 -25.72 21.12 -12.76
N THR A 69 -26.06 21.78 -11.65
CA THR A 69 -26.05 23.17 -11.17
C THR A 69 -26.38 23.05 -9.66
N ARG A 70 -25.86 23.96 -8.83
CA ARG A 70 -26.49 24.52 -7.59
C ARG A 70 -26.82 23.61 -6.38
N THR A 71 -25.94 23.75 -5.39
CA THR A 71 -26.16 24.22 -4.00
C THR A 71 -27.45 23.87 -3.25
N ARG A 72 -27.30 23.18 -2.11
CA ARG A 72 -28.17 23.38 -0.93
C ARG A 72 -27.33 23.40 0.35
N LYS A 73 -27.32 24.56 1.02
CA LYS A 73 -26.79 24.73 2.37
C LYS A 73 -27.72 24.02 3.36
N THR A 74 -27.18 23.07 4.11
CA THR A 74 -27.77 22.58 5.37
C THR A 74 -26.69 22.54 6.44
N SER A 75 -27.11 22.91 7.66
CA SER A 75 -26.35 23.30 8.85
C SER A 75 -25.22 22.34 9.27
N PRO A 76 -24.16 22.83 9.97
CA PRO A 76 -22.98 22.03 10.26
C PRO A 76 -23.25 21.05 11.39
N ARG A 77 -23.64 19.82 11.04
CA ARG A 77 -23.49 18.66 11.93
C ARG A 77 -22.00 18.32 11.95
N LYS A 78 -21.39 18.24 13.14
CA LYS A 78 -20.00 17.79 13.32
C LYS A 78 -19.88 16.33 12.87
N THR A 79 -19.63 16.14 11.58
CA THR A 79 -19.02 14.93 11.02
C THR A 79 -17.71 15.40 10.43
N THR A 80 -16.63 15.30 11.19
CA THR A 80 -15.27 15.52 10.72
C THR A 80 -14.84 14.34 9.85
N HIS A 81 -15.52 14.13 8.73
CA HIS A 81 -14.95 13.40 7.61
C HIS A 81 -14.55 14.46 6.58
N SER A 82 -13.44 15.13 6.89
CA SER A 82 -12.77 15.99 5.93
C SER A 82 -12.25 15.09 4.80
N GLU A 83 -12.54 15.45 3.56
CA GLU A 83 -11.98 14.80 2.36
C GLU A 83 -10.45 14.93 2.29
N ASN A 84 -9.86 15.72 3.20
CA ASN A 84 -8.42 15.82 3.48
C ASN A 84 -7.98 14.94 4.67
N ALA A 85 -8.70 13.87 4.99
CA ALA A 85 -8.25 12.91 6.01
C ALA A 85 -6.88 12.35 5.60
N THR A 86 -5.90 12.59 6.47
CA THR A 86 -4.53 12.13 6.31
C THR A 86 -4.48 10.60 6.21
N GLU A 87 -3.49 10.06 5.50
CA GLU A 87 -3.43 8.62 5.17
C GLU A 87 -3.46 7.73 6.44
N TRP A 88 -2.94 8.23 7.57
CA TRP A 88 -2.97 7.57 8.86
C TRP A 88 -4.34 7.62 9.57
N GLU A 89 -5.15 8.68 9.38
CA GLU A 89 -6.52 8.75 9.90
C GLU A 89 -7.42 7.72 9.23
N LYS A 90 -7.23 7.49 7.92
CA LYS A 90 -7.93 6.45 7.16
C LYS A 90 -7.58 5.04 7.63
N LEU A 91 -6.36 4.85 8.13
CA LEU A 91 -5.88 3.58 8.66
C LEU A 91 -6.21 3.38 10.15
N GLY A 92 -6.73 4.41 10.82
CA GLY A 92 -7.02 4.38 12.26
C GLY A 92 -5.76 4.22 13.12
N ILE A 93 -4.61 4.69 12.65
CA ILE A 93 -3.32 4.62 13.37
C ILE A 93 -2.78 6.02 13.62
N ASN A 94 -1.97 6.20 14.67
CA ASN A 94 -1.30 7.49 14.91
C ASN A 94 -0.12 7.69 13.92
N ARG A 95 0.37 8.94 13.86
CA ARG A 95 1.51 9.31 13.01
C ARG A 95 2.77 8.45 13.24
N ASP A 96 3.15 8.21 14.49
CA ASP A 96 4.34 7.40 14.82
C ASP A 96 4.17 5.95 14.32
N ALA A 97 2.97 5.39 14.46
CA ALA A 97 2.64 4.06 13.94
C ALA A 97 2.69 4.02 12.39
N PHE A 98 2.29 5.11 11.72
CA PHE A 98 2.38 5.22 10.27
C PHE A 98 3.83 5.32 9.78
N GLU A 99 4.69 6.07 10.47
CA GLU A 99 6.13 6.14 10.17
C GLU A 99 6.79 4.75 10.35
N ALA A 100 6.43 4.04 11.42
CA ALA A 100 6.87 2.67 11.63
C ALA A 100 6.37 1.70 10.54
N TYR A 101 5.12 1.86 10.09
CA TYR A 101 4.55 1.11 8.96
C TYR A 101 5.35 1.36 7.67
N GLN A 102 5.64 2.62 7.33
CA GLN A 102 6.41 2.97 6.14
C GLN A 102 7.83 2.38 6.19
N ALA A 103 8.50 2.45 7.33
CA ALA A 103 9.83 1.86 7.49
C ALA A 103 9.83 0.34 7.25
N VAL A 104 8.80 -0.36 7.72
CA VAL A 104 8.65 -1.82 7.49
C VAL A 104 8.30 -2.13 6.04
N CYS A 105 7.48 -1.30 5.38
CA CYS A 105 7.23 -1.41 3.94
C CYS A 105 8.52 -1.24 3.12
N GLN A 106 9.39 -0.30 3.50
CA GLN A 106 10.69 -0.11 2.86
C GLN A 106 11.62 -1.32 3.09
N MET A 107 11.61 -1.93 4.28
CA MET A 107 12.37 -3.16 4.55
C MET A 107 11.90 -4.31 3.65
N ARG A 108 10.58 -4.45 3.46
CA ARG A 108 10.00 -5.46 2.57
C ARG A 108 10.44 -5.28 1.12
N GLU A 109 10.58 -4.03 0.67
CA GLU A 109 10.98 -3.70 -0.71
C GLU A 109 12.49 -3.88 -0.95
N ALA A 110 13.32 -3.73 0.09
CA ALA A 110 14.75 -4.01 0.05
C ALA A 110 15.08 -5.51 0.15
N GLU A 111 14.11 -6.37 0.49
CA GLU A 111 14.33 -7.81 0.61
C GLU A 111 14.26 -8.53 -0.74
N ARG A 112 15.32 -9.29 -1.03
CA ARG A 112 15.40 -10.24 -2.14
C ARG A 112 14.48 -11.47 -1.98
N TYR A 113 13.71 -11.55 -0.89
CA TYR A 113 12.83 -12.69 -0.58
C TYR A 113 11.35 -12.34 -0.76
N PRO A 114 10.61 -13.05 -1.64
CA PRO A 114 9.23 -12.70 -1.99
C PRO A 114 8.20 -12.87 -0.85
N PHE A 115 8.57 -13.42 0.32
CA PHE A 115 7.62 -13.81 1.38
C PHE A 115 8.09 -13.48 2.82
N GLY A 116 9.08 -12.59 2.97
CA GLY A 116 9.79 -12.39 4.25
C GLY A 116 8.99 -11.68 5.35
N ILE A 117 8.40 -10.53 5.00
CA ILE A 117 7.73 -9.62 5.94
C ILE A 117 6.26 -9.42 5.54
N VAL A 118 5.35 -9.62 6.51
CA VAL A 118 3.91 -9.43 6.37
C VAL A 118 3.46 -8.34 7.32
N VAL A 119 2.87 -7.26 6.80
CA VAL A 119 2.36 -6.14 7.61
C VAL A 119 0.84 -6.11 7.56
N LYS A 120 0.20 -5.95 8.72
CA LYS A 120 -1.26 -5.86 8.88
C LYS A 120 -1.61 -4.76 9.87
N ILE A 121 -2.73 -4.08 9.66
CA ILE A 121 -3.27 -3.13 10.63
C ILE A 121 -4.55 -3.74 11.18
N VAL A 122 -4.57 -4.03 12.48
CA VAL A 122 -5.69 -4.69 13.15
C VAL A 122 -6.05 -3.86 14.38
N LYS A 123 -7.31 -3.40 14.45
CA LYS A 123 -7.81 -2.55 15.55
C LYS A 123 -6.96 -1.30 15.81
N GLY A 124 -6.52 -0.61 14.77
CA GLY A 124 -5.69 0.60 14.88
C GLY A 124 -4.26 0.35 15.34
N GLN A 125 -3.78 -0.89 15.25
CA GLN A 125 -2.43 -1.28 15.65
C GLN A 125 -1.69 -1.92 14.47
N VAL A 126 -0.47 -1.45 14.22
CA VAL A 126 0.41 -2.02 13.19
C VAL A 126 1.04 -3.30 13.73
N GLN A 127 0.84 -4.40 13.01
CA GLN A 127 1.38 -5.72 13.30
C GLN A 127 2.25 -6.20 12.15
N VAL A 128 3.40 -6.77 12.49
CA VAL A 128 4.41 -7.25 11.53
C VAL A 128 4.75 -8.70 11.86
N GLY A 129 4.55 -9.60 10.91
CA GLY A 129 4.87 -11.02 11.03
C GLY A 129 5.65 -11.50 9.81
N GLY A 130 5.81 -12.82 9.70
CA GLY A 130 6.58 -13.45 8.63
C GLY A 130 7.95 -13.93 9.08
N LYS A 131 8.52 -14.89 8.33
CA LYS A 131 9.75 -15.60 8.72
C LYS A 131 10.99 -14.69 8.72
N ALA A 132 11.01 -13.65 7.87
CA ALA A 132 12.18 -12.78 7.78
C ALA A 132 12.23 -11.71 8.88
N THR A 133 11.16 -11.53 9.66
CA THR A 133 11.16 -10.62 10.82
C THR A 133 12.25 -10.92 11.85
N TYR A 134 12.76 -12.15 11.86
CA TYR A 134 13.91 -12.54 12.69
C TYR A 134 15.18 -11.74 12.37
N PHE A 135 15.45 -11.48 11.08
CA PHE A 135 16.63 -10.73 10.64
C PHE A 135 16.53 -9.24 10.95
N TYR A 136 15.31 -8.71 11.02
CA TYR A 136 15.05 -7.29 11.31
C TYR A 136 14.70 -7.04 12.78
N ARG A 137 14.85 -8.02 13.66
CA ARG A 137 14.42 -7.93 15.07
C ARG A 137 14.94 -6.66 15.77
N ASP A 138 16.21 -6.32 15.58
CA ASP A 138 16.85 -5.20 16.26
C ASP A 138 16.37 -3.87 15.68
N ARG A 139 16.09 -3.85 14.38
CA ARG A 139 15.50 -2.69 13.71
C ARG A 139 14.03 -2.50 14.08
N LEU A 140 13.26 -3.57 14.21
CA LEU A 140 11.88 -3.55 14.69
C LEU A 140 11.81 -3.03 16.14
N LYS A 141 12.68 -3.51 17.03
CA LYS A 141 12.81 -2.96 18.40
C LYS A 141 13.16 -1.47 18.37
N THR A 142 14.11 -1.07 17.52
CA THR A 142 14.52 0.34 17.37
C THR A 142 13.35 1.22 16.91
N LEU A 143 12.48 0.71 16.04
CA LEU A 143 11.28 1.39 15.59
C LEU A 143 10.17 1.44 16.66
N GLY A 144 10.28 0.70 17.76
CA GLY A 144 9.26 0.65 18.82
C GLY A 144 8.28 -0.51 18.69
N PHE A 145 8.62 -1.54 17.93
CA PHE A 145 7.84 -2.79 17.92
C PHE A 145 8.23 -3.69 19.11
N LEU A 146 7.22 -4.32 19.68
CA LEU A 146 7.37 -5.38 20.68
C LEU A 146 6.96 -6.73 20.11
N TRP A 147 7.66 -7.79 20.50
CA TRP A 147 7.35 -9.15 20.08
C TRP A 147 6.23 -9.75 20.96
N ASN A 148 5.16 -10.21 20.33
CA ASN A 148 4.15 -11.06 20.94
C ASN A 148 4.50 -12.52 20.63
N SER A 149 5.01 -13.26 21.61
CA SER A 149 5.37 -14.68 21.44
C SER A 149 4.16 -15.59 21.22
N SER A 150 3.06 -15.34 21.93
CA SER A 150 1.83 -16.13 21.84
C SER A 150 1.19 -16.05 20.46
N ALA A 151 1.14 -14.85 19.88
CA ALA A 151 0.54 -14.61 18.56
C ALA A 151 1.57 -14.54 17.41
N ARG A 152 2.86 -14.68 17.73
CA ARG A 152 4.01 -14.73 16.81
C ARG A 152 4.06 -13.56 15.83
N TYR A 153 3.81 -12.34 16.32
CA TYR A 153 3.96 -11.11 15.55
C TYR A 153 4.58 -10.00 16.40
N TRP A 154 5.20 -9.05 15.71
CA TRP A 154 5.61 -7.77 16.25
C TRP A 154 4.45 -6.79 16.21
N PHE A 155 4.26 -5.97 17.23
CA PHE A 155 3.26 -4.93 17.24
C PHE A 155 3.85 -3.59 17.65
N PHE A 156 3.41 -2.52 17.01
CA PHE A 156 3.88 -1.19 17.33
C PHE A 156 3.31 -0.75 18.68
N VAL A 157 4.19 -0.23 19.53
CA VAL A 157 3.81 0.44 20.78
C VAL A 157 4.35 1.85 20.72
N LYS A 158 3.47 2.82 20.99
CA LYS A 158 3.87 4.22 21.13
C LYS A 158 5.00 4.30 22.16
N LYS A 159 6.17 4.78 21.75
CA LYS A 159 7.26 5.00 22.71
C LYS A 159 6.76 5.96 23.79
N PRO A 160 6.99 5.68 25.09
CA PRO A 160 6.76 6.70 26.10
C PRO A 160 7.60 7.92 25.70
N ALA A 161 6.99 9.10 25.73
CA ALA A 161 7.73 10.34 25.54
C ALA A 161 8.91 10.30 26.50
N LYS A 162 10.14 10.54 26.02
CA LYS A 162 11.32 10.56 26.88
C LYS A 162 11.07 11.64 27.94
N THR A 163 10.69 11.25 29.15
CA THR A 163 10.74 12.14 30.31
C THR A 163 12.22 12.46 30.47
N LYS A 164 12.62 13.69 30.13
CA LYS A 164 13.96 14.18 30.42
C LYS A 164 14.10 14.07 31.94
N ALA A 165 14.94 13.14 32.40
CA ALA A 165 15.41 13.16 33.78
C ALA A 165 16.14 14.50 33.95
N VAL A 166 15.59 15.32 34.84
CA VAL A 166 16.19 16.57 35.32
C VAL A 166 17.40 16.23 36.18
#